data_AF-F4XWN1-F1
#
_entry.id   AF-F4XWN1-F1
#
_cell.length_a   1.000
_cell.length_b   1.000
_cell.length_c   1.000
_cell.angle_alpha   90.00
_cell.angle_beta   90.00
_cell.angle_gamma   90.00
#
_symmetry.space_group_name_H-M   'P 1'
#
loop_
_entity.id
_entity.type
_entity.pdbx_description
1 polymer ?
#
loop_
_entity_poly.entity_id
_entity_poly.type
_entity_poly.pdbx_seq_one_letter_code
_entity_poly.pdbx_strand_id
1 'polypeptide(L)'
;MKSRCKPKPNENGGYDSAKPTLRERNGQSAKRGLNRSISNAAWGELVNKIEAVAAKSGIPVIKINPKHTSQRCPKCHHTSKENRKKEKFLCTNCGHYNDADVNGAVNIKIRGLKKLGIDPTRRAP
;
A
#
# COMPACT_ATOMS: atom_id res chain seq x y z
N MET A 1 14.12 3.13 -17.27
CA MET A 1 13.46 1.83 -17.54
C MET A 1 13.43 1.01 -16.26
N LYS A 2 12.29 0.41 -15.88
CA LYS A 2 12.27 -0.54 -14.75
C LYS A 2 13.05 -1.80 -15.15
N SER A 3 13.96 -2.24 -14.29
CA SER A 3 14.73 -3.47 -14.47
C SER A 3 13.80 -4.65 -14.75
N ARG A 4 14.13 -5.47 -15.75
CA ARG A 4 13.39 -6.72 -16.02
C ARG A 4 13.57 -7.65 -14.83
N CYS A 5 12.48 -8.31 -14.41
CA CYS A 5 12.59 -9.38 -13.43
C CYS A 5 13.58 -10.44 -13.91
N LYS A 6 14.43 -10.88 -12.99
CA LYS A 6 15.43 -11.91 -13.28
C LYS A 6 14.72 -13.22 -13.71
N PRO A 7 15.28 -13.96 -14.67
CA PRO A 7 14.79 -15.29 -15.02
C PRO A 7 14.88 -16.23 -13.81
N LYS A 8 13.96 -17.21 -13.74
CA LYS A 8 13.97 -18.23 -12.68
C LYS A 8 15.03 -19.29 -13.05
N PRO A 9 15.95 -19.66 -12.13
CA PRO A 9 16.85 -20.78 -12.34
C PRO A 9 16.07 -22.11 -12.34
N ASN A 10 16.64 -23.14 -12.94
CA ASN A 10 16.08 -24.49 -12.89
C ASN A 10 16.19 -25.09 -11.47
N GLU A 11 15.59 -26.26 -11.26
CA GLU A 11 15.60 -26.99 -9.97
C GLU A 11 17.00 -27.23 -9.38
N ASN A 12 18.03 -27.28 -10.22
CA ASN A 12 19.43 -27.48 -9.84
C ASN A 12 20.20 -26.16 -9.61
N GLY A 13 19.50 -25.02 -9.55
CA GLY A 13 20.09 -23.70 -9.32
C GLY A 13 20.87 -23.11 -10.51
N GLY A 14 20.84 -23.78 -11.66
CA GLY A 14 21.52 -23.38 -12.88
C GLY A 14 20.59 -22.74 -13.93
N TYR A 15 21.16 -22.44 -15.09
CA TYR A 15 20.46 -22.12 -16.32
C TYR A 15 20.79 -23.23 -17.33
N ASP A 16 19.80 -23.77 -18.04
CA ASP A 16 20.01 -24.95 -18.88
C ASP A 16 21.10 -24.70 -19.95
N SER A 17 22.28 -25.30 -19.76
CA SER A 17 23.45 -25.13 -20.64
C SER A 17 23.19 -25.59 -22.08
N ALA A 18 22.29 -26.56 -22.25
CA ALA A 18 21.88 -27.12 -23.54
C ALA A 18 20.79 -26.29 -24.25
N LYS A 19 20.08 -25.40 -23.52
CA LYS A 19 19.03 -24.52 -24.04
C LYS A 19 19.14 -23.14 -23.39
N PRO A 20 20.17 -22.34 -23.73
CA PRO A 20 20.48 -21.08 -23.04
C PRO A 20 19.36 -20.03 -23.12
N THR A 21 18.41 -20.19 -24.03
CA THR A 21 17.26 -19.30 -24.24
C THR A 21 15.97 -19.78 -23.56
N LEU A 22 15.86 -21.06 -23.19
CA LEU A 22 14.66 -21.62 -22.59
C LEU A 22 14.65 -21.31 -21.09
N ARG A 23 13.93 -20.26 -20.70
CA ARG A 23 13.74 -19.87 -19.30
C ARG A 23 12.50 -20.55 -18.75
N GLU A 24 12.58 -21.06 -17.52
CA GLU A 24 11.38 -21.48 -16.80
C GLU A 24 10.39 -20.32 -16.68
N ARG A 25 9.08 -20.66 -16.75
CA ARG A 25 8.02 -19.67 -16.56
C ARG A 25 8.13 -19.07 -15.15
N ASN A 26 8.62 -17.84 -15.07
CA ASN A 26 8.79 -17.10 -13.82
C ASN A 26 7.49 -16.41 -13.33
N GLY A 27 6.33 -16.77 -13.88
CA GLY A 27 5.02 -16.23 -13.51
C GLY A 27 4.81 -14.73 -13.80
N GLN A 28 5.74 -14.06 -14.48
CA GLN A 28 5.65 -12.61 -14.72
C GLN A 28 4.53 -12.24 -15.68
N SER A 29 4.25 -13.08 -16.68
CA SER A 29 3.16 -12.88 -17.63
C SER A 29 1.79 -12.85 -16.95
N ALA A 30 1.59 -13.65 -15.88
CA ALA A 30 0.34 -13.66 -15.11
C ALA A 30 0.07 -12.32 -14.40
N LYS A 31 1.12 -11.53 -14.09
CA LYS A 31 1.00 -10.21 -13.45
C LYS A 31 0.95 -9.05 -14.43
N ARG A 32 1.03 -9.31 -15.74
CA ARG A 32 1.10 -8.28 -16.78
C ARG A 32 -0.10 -7.33 -16.77
N GLY A 33 -1.31 -7.88 -16.61
CA GLY A 33 -2.54 -7.08 -16.54
C GLY A 33 -2.56 -6.13 -15.35
N LEU A 34 -2.30 -6.66 -14.14
CA LEU A 34 -2.20 -5.87 -12.92
C LEU A 34 -1.11 -4.79 -13.01
N ASN A 35 0.07 -5.14 -13.53
CA ASN A 35 1.17 -4.18 -13.71
C ASN A 35 0.79 -3.04 -14.67
N ARG A 36 0.03 -3.34 -15.73
CA ARG A 36 -0.50 -2.33 -16.65
C ARG A 36 -1.49 -1.41 -15.94
N SER A 37 -2.44 -1.94 -15.19
CA SER A 37 -3.40 -1.14 -14.42
C SER A 37 -2.72 -0.24 -13.38
N ILE A 38 -1.72 -0.76 -12.66
CA ILE A 38 -0.92 0.02 -11.71
C ILE A 38 -0.15 1.14 -12.43
N SER A 39 0.43 0.83 -13.60
CA SER A 39 1.16 1.83 -14.39
C SER A 39 0.23 2.93 -14.91
N ASN A 40 -0.96 2.55 -15.42
CA ASN A 40 -1.95 3.50 -15.91
C ASN A 40 -2.50 4.41 -14.81
N ALA A 41 -2.64 3.89 -13.59
CA ALA A 41 -3.09 4.69 -12.44
C ALA A 41 -2.03 5.69 -11.94
N ALA A 42 -0.78 5.58 -12.41
CA ALA A 42 0.30 6.54 -12.18
C ALA A 42 0.55 6.94 -10.70
N TRP A 43 0.31 6.04 -9.75
CA TRP A 43 0.42 6.34 -8.31
C TRP A 43 1.79 6.90 -7.89
N GLY A 44 2.87 6.40 -8.49
CA GLY A 44 4.21 6.90 -8.21
C GLY A 44 4.42 8.34 -8.67
N GLU A 45 3.87 8.72 -9.83
CA GLU A 45 3.96 10.07 -10.35
C GLU A 45 3.11 11.05 -9.52
N LEU A 46 1.92 10.62 -9.08
CA LEU A 46 1.09 11.39 -8.16
C LEU A 46 1.86 11.74 -6.87
N VAL A 47 2.52 10.75 -6.27
CA VAL A 47 3.35 10.97 -5.06
C VAL A 47 4.48 11.97 -5.34
N ASN A 48 5.20 11.83 -6.45
CA ASN A 48 6.27 12.74 -6.82
C ASN A 48 5.77 14.19 -6.99
N LYS A 49 4.60 14.39 -7.60
CA LYS A 49 3.99 15.71 -7.76
C LYS A 49 3.60 16.32 -6.41
N ILE A 50 3.00 15.52 -5.52
CA ILE A 50 2.65 15.96 -4.16
C ILE A 50 3.92 16.39 -3.40
N GLU A 51 4.99 15.59 -3.44
CA GLU A 51 6.26 15.93 -2.78
C GLU A 51 6.87 17.21 -3.37
N ALA A 52 6.84 17.39 -4.69
CA ALA A 52 7.36 18.58 -5.35
C ALA A 52 6.58 19.85 -4.97
N VAL A 53 5.25 19.80 -4.96
CA VAL A 53 4.40 20.96 -4.59
C VAL A 53 4.52 21.28 -3.10
N ALA A 54 4.56 20.26 -2.25
CA ALA A 54 4.71 20.44 -0.81
C ALA A 54 6.09 21.04 -0.46
N ALA A 55 7.17 20.57 -1.11
CA ALA A 55 8.50 21.14 -0.95
C ALA A 55 8.55 22.63 -1.33
N LYS A 56 7.91 23.01 -2.44
CA LYS A 56 7.78 24.43 -2.85
C LYS A 56 7.02 25.29 -1.84
N SER A 57 6.08 24.68 -1.12
CA SER A 57 5.22 25.36 -0.14
C SER A 57 5.78 25.29 1.30
N GLY A 58 6.93 24.65 1.51
CA GLY A 58 7.49 24.42 2.84
C GLY A 58 6.69 23.44 3.72
N ILE A 59 5.81 22.63 3.12
CA ILE A 59 4.93 21.69 3.83
C ILE A 59 5.62 20.33 3.94
N PRO A 60 5.80 19.76 5.15
CA PRO A 60 6.39 18.44 5.30
C PRO A 60 5.43 17.33 4.84
N VAL A 61 5.96 16.34 4.11
CA VAL A 61 5.20 15.16 3.65
C VAL A 61 5.81 13.89 4.23
N ILE A 62 4.95 13.02 4.76
CA ILE A 62 5.38 11.77 5.39
C ILE A 62 4.64 10.60 4.79
N LYS A 63 5.41 9.62 4.29
CA LYS A 63 4.88 8.36 3.78
C LYS A 63 4.59 7.42 4.96
N ILE A 64 3.37 6.89 4.99
CA ILE A 64 2.86 5.94 5.99
C ILE A 64 2.54 4.61 5.31
N ASN A 65 2.85 3.51 5.98
CA ASN A 65 2.52 2.18 5.49
C ASN A 65 0.99 1.98 5.46
N PRO A 66 0.37 1.76 4.28
CA PRO A 66 -1.08 1.61 4.13
C PRO A 66 -1.58 0.21 4.53
N LYS A 67 -0.70 -0.72 4.92
CA LYS A 67 -1.09 -2.11 5.20
C LYS A 67 -2.18 -2.18 6.28
N HIS A 68 -3.29 -2.83 5.94
CA HIS A 68 -4.50 -3.01 6.79
C HIS A 68 -5.18 -1.73 7.28
N THR A 69 -4.90 -0.54 6.72
CA THR A 69 -5.56 0.70 7.17
C THR A 69 -7.06 0.71 6.91
N SER A 70 -7.52 0.05 5.85
CA SER A 70 -8.94 -0.05 5.52
C SER A 70 -9.68 -1.17 6.24
N GLN A 71 -8.97 -2.07 6.94
CA GLN A 71 -9.52 -3.22 7.66
C GLN A 71 -9.46 -3.04 9.18
N ARG A 72 -8.65 -2.09 9.67
CA ARG A 72 -8.49 -1.79 11.08
C ARG A 72 -9.57 -0.79 11.54
N CYS A 73 -10.18 -1.07 12.69
CA CYS A 73 -11.06 -0.11 13.35
C CYS A 73 -10.24 0.98 14.06
N PRO A 74 -10.52 2.27 13.85
CA PRO A 74 -9.84 3.36 14.55
C PRO A 74 -10.26 3.42 16.04
N LYS A 75 -11.46 2.94 16.39
CA LYS A 75 -11.99 2.97 17.76
C LYS A 75 -11.45 1.84 18.65
N CYS A 76 -11.64 0.59 18.22
CA CYS A 76 -11.30 -0.60 19.04
C CYS A 76 -10.04 -1.33 18.56
N HIS A 77 -9.39 -0.85 17.50
CA HIS A 77 -8.16 -1.41 16.94
C HIS A 77 -8.24 -2.84 16.38
N HIS A 78 -9.42 -3.47 16.42
CA HIS A 78 -9.69 -4.75 15.79
C HIS A 78 -9.46 -4.69 14.27
N THR A 79 -8.74 -5.68 13.73
CA THR A 79 -8.43 -5.78 12.31
C THR A 79 -8.96 -7.10 11.77
N SER A 80 -9.94 -7.04 10.88
CA SER A 80 -10.51 -8.21 10.19
C SER A 80 -10.77 -7.85 8.73
N LYS A 81 -10.66 -8.85 7.85
CA LYS A 81 -11.04 -8.70 6.43
C LYS A 81 -12.53 -8.39 6.27
N GLU A 82 -13.35 -8.93 7.16
CA GLU A 82 -14.81 -8.77 7.16
C GLU A 82 -15.24 -7.35 7.52
N ASN A 83 -14.34 -6.56 8.13
CA ASN A 83 -14.65 -5.18 8.49
C ASN A 83 -14.91 -4.27 7.28
N ARG A 84 -14.41 -4.61 6.08
CA ARG A 84 -14.62 -3.82 4.85
C ARG A 84 -15.41 -4.63 3.83
N LYS A 85 -16.50 -4.03 3.33
CA LYS A 85 -17.29 -4.54 2.21
C LYS A 85 -17.45 -3.46 1.15
N LYS A 86 -16.59 -3.51 0.12
CA LYS A 86 -16.47 -2.49 -0.94
C LYS A 86 -16.19 -1.09 -0.34
N GLU A 87 -17.12 -0.17 -0.47
CA GLU A 87 -17.06 1.22 0.02
C GLU A 87 -17.46 1.36 1.49
N LYS A 88 -18.03 0.31 2.10
CA LYS A 88 -18.52 0.38 3.49
C LYS A 88 -17.54 -0.27 4.46
N PHE A 89 -17.42 0.34 5.63
CA PHE A 89 -16.71 -0.23 6.78
C PHE A 89 -17.70 -0.47 7.93
N LEU A 90 -17.70 -1.69 8.47
CA LEU A 90 -18.45 -2.07 9.66
C LEU A 90 -17.57 -2.96 10.53
N CYS A 91 -17.18 -2.48 11.71
CA CYS A 91 -16.36 -3.27 12.61
C CYS A 91 -17.16 -4.42 13.24
N THR A 92 -16.68 -5.66 13.07
CA THR A 92 -17.29 -6.86 13.64
C THR A 92 -17.20 -6.94 15.16
N ASN A 93 -16.29 -6.19 15.78
CA ASN A 93 -16.06 -6.22 17.23
C ASN A 93 -16.86 -5.15 18.00
N CYS A 94 -16.93 -3.92 17.50
CA CYS A 94 -17.55 -2.79 18.21
C CYS A 94 -18.70 -2.11 17.46
N GLY A 95 -19.10 -2.63 16.29
CA GLY A 95 -20.20 -2.08 15.49
C GLY A 95 -19.90 -0.72 14.85
N HIS A 96 -18.67 -0.22 14.90
CA HIS A 96 -18.33 1.06 14.28
C HIS A 96 -18.56 1.01 12.76
N TYR A 97 -19.48 1.86 12.30
CA TYR A 97 -19.79 2.06 10.89
C TYR A 97 -19.16 3.34 10.35
N ASN A 98 -18.60 3.28 9.14
CA ASN A 98 -18.11 4.44 8.41
C ASN A 98 -17.96 4.13 6.90
N ASP A 99 -17.65 5.14 6.10
CA ASP A 99 -17.10 4.95 4.75
C ASP A 99 -15.68 4.35 4.83
N ALA A 100 -15.37 3.42 3.92
CA ALA A 100 -14.13 2.65 3.97
C ALA A 100 -12.88 3.48 3.64
N ASP A 101 -13.01 4.51 2.80
CA ASP A 101 -11.92 5.39 2.44
C ASP A 101 -11.69 6.45 3.51
N VAL A 102 -12.77 6.98 4.11
CA VAL A 102 -12.71 7.83 5.31
C VAL A 102 -12.04 7.06 6.47
N ASN A 103 -12.45 5.81 6.70
CA ASN A 103 -11.85 4.96 7.74
C ASN A 103 -10.36 4.71 7.47
N GLY A 104 -9.99 4.47 6.21
CA GLY A 104 -8.60 4.35 5.78
C GLY A 104 -7.78 5.61 6.07
N ALA A 105 -8.32 6.78 5.71
CA ALA A 105 -7.68 8.08 5.95
C ALA A 105 -7.48 8.38 7.44
N VAL A 106 -8.48 8.09 8.28
CA VAL A 106 -8.36 8.26 9.75
C VAL A 106 -7.25 7.36 10.32
N ASN A 107 -7.17 6.10 9.89
CA ASN A 107 -6.10 5.20 10.33
C ASN A 107 -4.71 5.67 9.85
N ILE A 108 -4.61 6.22 8.63
CA ILE A 108 -3.36 6.82 8.12
C ILE A 108 -2.97 8.03 8.97
N LYS A 109 -3.91 8.93 9.29
CA LYS A 109 -3.68 10.09 10.17
C LYS A 109 -3.16 9.66 11.53
N ILE A 110 -3.83 8.70 12.20
CA ILE A 110 -3.41 8.19 13.52
C ILE A 110 -1.98 7.64 13.47
N ARG A 111 -1.65 6.84 12.44
CA ARG A 111 -0.29 6.32 12.24
C ARG A 111 0.73 7.43 11.95
N GLY A 112 0.33 8.45 11.21
CA GLY A 112 1.17 9.62 10.91
C GLY A 112 1.51 10.42 12.15
N LEU A 113 0.51 10.74 12.98
CA LEU A 113 0.71 11.44 14.25
C LEU A 113 1.60 10.63 15.20
N LYS A 114 1.37 9.32 15.32
CA LYS A 114 2.23 8.43 16.11
C LYS A 114 3.67 8.42 15.61
N LYS A 115 3.89 8.42 14.29
CA LYS A 115 5.24 8.47 13.69
C LYS A 115 5.95 9.79 13.96
N LEU A 116 5.20 10.88 14.11
CA LEU A 116 5.69 12.21 14.48
C LEU A 116 5.87 12.41 15.99
N GLY A 117 5.45 11.45 16.83
CA GLY A 117 5.45 11.62 18.28
C GLY A 117 4.40 12.62 18.79
N ILE A 118 3.44 12.99 17.94
CA ILE A 118 2.34 13.89 18.32
C ILE A 118 1.22 13.03 18.90
N ASP A 119 0.88 13.26 20.16
CA ASP A 119 -0.25 12.62 20.82
C ASP A 119 -1.55 13.39 20.50
N PRO A 120 -2.47 12.84 19.70
CA PRO A 120 -3.73 13.50 19.37
C PRO A 120 -4.68 13.66 20.57
N THR A 121 -4.42 12.95 21.68
CA THR A 121 -5.25 13.02 22.90
C THR A 121 -4.77 14.11 23.87
N ARG A 122 -3.53 14.58 23.72
CA ARG A 122 -3.05 15.79 24.41
C ARG A 122 -3.62 17.01 23.69
N ARG A 123 -4.77 17.50 24.15
CA ARG A 123 -5.13 18.90 23.90
C ARG A 123 -4.04 19.75 24.56
N ALA A 124 -3.54 20.75 23.83
CA ALA A 124 -2.73 21.81 24.45
C ALA A 124 -3.53 22.40 25.65
N PRO A 125 -2.87 22.76 26.75
CA PRO A 125 -3.53 23.36 27.91
C PRO A 125 -4.31 24.63 27.52
#